data_AF-A0A9K3Q5R3-F1
#
_entry.id   AF-A0A9K3Q5R3-F1
#
_cell.length_a   1.000
_cell.length_b   1.000
_cell.length_c   1.000
_cell.angle_alpha   90.00
_cell.angle_beta   90.00
_cell.angle_gamma   90.00
#
_symmetry.space_group_name_H-M   'P 1'
#
loop_
_entity.id
_entity.type
_entity.pdbx_description
1 polymer ?
#
loop_
_entity_poly.entity_id
_entity_poly.type
_entity_poly.pdbx_seq_one_letter_code
_entity_poly.pdbx_strand_id
1 'polypeptide(L)'
;MPERYYSKSINEQEKANEDSEFQIIFEVQLELYVKEKATYEHNMSRASAYLWTNCSPMMQHKIKARSDYETKIRDDGIELLNAIEEHALRYDDGNNDNTRRYHCIANLTDATQNVFTIRQRSNESLYEYAQRFRTISTIMVNQLGGQIPLIRMVETAARENSQSDKSVLQDEAWKGLLAYLFLDRADPTRYGHVVEELRTMCAMGQQNRFPDTLERAIGMLNAQGKNGTYS
;
A
#
# COMPACT_ATOMS: atom_id res chain seq x y z
N MET A 1 -24.82 21.15 -11.89
CA MET A 1 -26.26 21.24 -12.18
C MET A 1 -26.39 21.54 -13.67
N PRO A 2 -27.17 20.78 -14.44
CA PRO A 2 -27.32 21.00 -15.88
C PRO A 2 -27.88 22.38 -16.20
N GLU A 3 -27.45 22.96 -17.31
CA GLU A 3 -27.93 24.24 -17.81
C GLU A 3 -29.01 24.04 -18.87
N ARG A 4 -30.05 24.86 -18.82
CA ARG A 4 -31.13 24.81 -19.81
C ARG A 4 -30.83 25.77 -20.96
N TYR A 5 -30.83 25.24 -22.18
CA TYR A 5 -30.65 26.01 -23.40
C TYR A 5 -32.00 26.37 -24.05
N TYR A 6 -31.99 27.43 -24.85
CA TYR A 6 -33.13 27.91 -25.63
C TYR A 6 -32.66 28.27 -27.04
N SER A 7 -33.53 28.03 -28.03
CA SER A 7 -33.26 28.36 -29.43
C SER A 7 -33.11 29.85 -29.64
N LYS A 8 -32.16 30.20 -30.52
CA LYS A 8 -31.93 31.57 -31.01
C LYS A 8 -32.47 31.77 -32.42
N SER A 9 -33.15 30.77 -33.00
CA SER A 9 -33.67 30.86 -34.37
C SER A 9 -34.83 31.86 -34.45
N ILE A 10 -34.88 32.58 -35.57
CA ILE A 10 -35.95 33.53 -35.91
C ILE A 10 -37.09 32.80 -36.63
N ASN A 11 -36.81 31.65 -37.26
CA ASN A 11 -37.81 30.82 -37.94
C ASN A 11 -38.62 30.04 -36.88
N GLU A 12 -39.93 30.29 -36.82
CA GLU A 12 -40.82 29.71 -35.80
C GLU A 12 -40.82 28.17 -35.80
N GLN A 13 -40.72 27.54 -36.97
CA GLN A 13 -40.74 26.09 -37.08
C GLN A 13 -39.44 25.47 -36.55
N GLU A 14 -38.30 26.05 -36.91
CA GLU A 14 -36.97 25.61 -36.43
C GLU A 14 -36.82 25.88 -34.94
N LYS A 15 -37.28 27.05 -34.49
CA LYS A 15 -37.24 27.43 -33.07
C LYS A 15 -38.03 26.44 -32.21
N ALA A 16 -39.24 26.06 -32.63
CA ALA A 16 -40.06 25.10 -31.89
C ALA A 16 -39.44 23.70 -31.85
N ASN A 17 -38.81 23.26 -32.95
CA ASN A 17 -38.12 21.97 -32.99
C ASN A 17 -36.88 21.97 -32.07
N GLU A 18 -36.05 23.00 -32.17
CA GLU A 18 -34.84 23.16 -31.34
C GLU A 18 -35.18 23.28 -29.85
N ASP A 19 -36.22 24.06 -29.48
CA ASP A 19 -36.65 24.18 -28.08
C ASP A 19 -37.15 22.83 -27.52
N SER A 20 -37.83 22.02 -28.33
CA SER A 20 -38.27 20.66 -27.96
C SER A 20 -37.07 19.74 -27.76
N GLU A 21 -36.09 19.77 -28.66
CA GLU A 21 -34.84 19.01 -28.54
C GLU A 21 -34.05 19.41 -27.30
N PHE A 22 -33.89 20.71 -27.04
CA PHE A 22 -33.20 21.21 -25.85
C PHE A 22 -33.91 20.83 -24.56
N GLN A 23 -35.25 20.78 -24.57
CA GLN A 23 -36.01 20.30 -23.42
C GLN A 23 -35.72 18.82 -23.14
N ILE A 24 -35.78 17.96 -24.15
CA ILE A 24 -35.48 16.53 -24.00
C ILE A 24 -34.04 16.33 -23.48
N ILE A 25 -33.07 17.04 -24.06
CA ILE A 25 -31.67 16.97 -23.63
C ILE A 25 -31.52 17.40 -22.16
N PHE A 26 -32.17 18.50 -21.78
CA PHE A 26 -32.12 18.99 -20.40
C PHE A 26 -32.74 17.99 -19.41
N GLU A 27 -33.88 17.39 -19.75
CA GLU A 27 -34.53 16.37 -18.90
C GLU A 27 -33.63 15.15 -18.70
N VAL A 28 -33.03 14.63 -19.78
CA VAL A 28 -32.08 13.51 -19.70
C VAL A 28 -30.84 13.88 -18.88
N GLN A 29 -30.26 15.07 -19.11
CA GLN A 29 -29.11 15.54 -18.34
C GLN A 29 -29.45 15.71 -16.85
N LEU A 30 -30.64 16.18 -16.52
CA LEU A 30 -31.10 16.30 -15.14
C LEU A 30 -31.27 14.94 -14.48
N GLU A 31 -31.87 13.98 -15.18
CA GLU A 31 -32.01 12.61 -14.68
C GLU A 31 -30.65 11.96 -14.41
N LEU A 32 -29.71 12.06 -15.36
CA LEU A 32 -28.35 11.56 -15.20
C LEU A 32 -27.63 12.24 -14.03
N TYR A 33 -27.71 13.57 -13.92
CA TYR A 33 -27.10 14.33 -12.82
C TYR A 33 -27.64 13.91 -11.44
N VAL A 34 -28.96 13.74 -11.33
CA VAL A 34 -29.59 13.28 -10.07
C VAL A 34 -29.13 11.87 -9.72
N LYS A 35 -29.07 10.97 -10.71
CA LYS A 35 -28.60 9.59 -10.52
C LYS A 35 -27.13 9.53 -10.10
N GLU A 36 -26.27 10.32 -10.73
CA GLU A 36 -24.86 10.44 -10.36
C GLU A 36 -24.70 10.99 -8.94
N LYS A 37 -25.44 12.06 -8.61
CA LYS A 37 -25.41 12.64 -7.26
C LYS A 37 -25.85 11.65 -6.19
N ALA A 38 -26.95 10.94 -6.41
CA ALA A 38 -27.43 9.91 -5.49
C ALA A 38 -26.41 8.76 -5.33
N THR A 39 -25.77 8.34 -6.43
CA THR A 39 -24.73 7.32 -6.41
C THR A 39 -23.50 7.79 -5.65
N TYR A 40 -23.09 9.04 -5.84
CA TYR A 40 -21.97 9.66 -5.13
C TYR A 40 -22.24 9.72 -3.63
N GLU A 41 -23.39 10.25 -3.19
CA GLU A 41 -23.77 10.34 -1.78
C GLU A 41 -23.84 8.96 -1.12
N HIS A 42 -24.43 7.97 -1.81
CA HIS A 42 -24.49 6.59 -1.33
C HIS A 42 -23.08 5.97 -1.18
N ASN A 43 -22.23 6.13 -2.18
CA ASN A 43 -20.87 5.60 -2.14
C ASN A 43 -20.02 6.29 -1.07
N MET A 44 -20.23 7.60 -0.86
CA MET A 44 -19.52 8.37 0.17
C MET A 44 -19.83 7.87 1.58
N SER A 45 -21.12 7.68 1.88
CA SER A 45 -21.56 7.12 3.17
C SER A 45 -20.99 5.71 3.39
N ARG A 46 -21.00 4.86 2.35
CA ARG A 46 -20.40 3.52 2.42
C ARG A 46 -18.89 3.55 2.66
N ALA A 47 -18.18 4.46 1.99
CA ALA A 47 -16.75 4.65 2.18
C ALA A 47 -16.45 5.10 3.63
N SER A 48 -17.21 6.08 4.15
CA SER A 48 -17.09 6.53 5.55
C SER A 48 -17.29 5.36 6.53
N ALA A 49 -18.37 4.58 6.37
CA ALA A 49 -18.64 3.43 7.23
C ALA A 49 -17.54 2.36 7.15
N TYR A 50 -17.02 2.09 5.95
CA TYR A 50 -15.92 1.14 5.76
C TYR A 50 -14.63 1.63 6.43
N LEU A 51 -14.24 2.88 6.22
CA LEU A 51 -13.07 3.46 6.88
C LEU A 51 -13.22 3.42 8.41
N TRP A 52 -14.38 3.84 8.92
CA TRP A 52 -14.68 3.87 10.36
C TRP A 52 -14.54 2.50 11.03
N THR A 53 -15.11 1.45 10.41
CA THR A 53 -15.04 0.07 10.93
C THR A 53 -13.63 -0.53 10.92
N ASN A 54 -12.76 -0.04 10.05
CA ASN A 54 -11.35 -0.45 10.00
C ASN A 54 -10.45 0.37 10.95
N CYS A 55 -10.92 1.49 11.49
CA CYS A 55 -10.18 2.25 12.49
C CYS A 55 -10.13 1.51 13.84
N SER A 56 -8.98 1.59 14.53
CA SER A 56 -8.86 1.09 15.90
C SER A 56 -9.77 1.87 16.87
N PRO A 57 -10.20 1.29 17.99
CA PRO A 57 -11.04 1.99 18.98
C PRO A 57 -10.41 3.30 19.48
N MET A 58 -9.08 3.33 19.61
CA MET A 58 -8.32 4.52 19.97
C MET A 58 -8.44 5.62 18.91
N MET A 59 -8.27 5.27 17.63
CA MET A 59 -8.38 6.20 16.52
C MET A 59 -9.80 6.76 16.40
N GLN A 60 -10.81 5.90 16.54
CA GLN A 60 -12.22 6.32 16.57
C GLN A 60 -12.50 7.32 17.69
N HIS A 61 -11.96 7.09 18.89
CA HIS A 61 -12.10 8.02 20.02
C HIS A 61 -11.45 9.37 19.72
N LYS A 62 -10.23 9.38 19.17
CA LYS A 62 -9.53 10.62 18.78
C LYS A 62 -10.32 11.42 17.73
N ILE A 63 -10.83 10.75 16.69
CA ILE A 63 -11.63 11.40 15.64
C ILE A 63 -12.95 11.95 16.19
N LYS A 64 -13.66 11.20 17.04
CA LYS A 64 -14.90 11.65 17.70
C LYS A 64 -14.71 12.84 18.63
N ALA A 65 -13.51 12.99 19.20
CA ALA A 65 -13.19 14.10 20.09
C ALA A 65 -12.97 15.42 19.33
N ARG A 66 -12.86 15.40 18.00
CA ARG A 66 -12.74 16.62 17.19
C ARG A 66 -14.07 17.40 17.20
N SER A 67 -13.96 18.72 17.23
CA SER A 67 -15.13 19.61 17.24
C SER A 67 -15.92 19.59 15.92
N ASP A 68 -15.28 19.25 14.81
CA ASP A 68 -15.87 19.17 13.48
C ASP A 68 -16.44 17.78 13.15
N TYR A 69 -16.39 16.82 14.07
CA TYR A 69 -16.79 15.44 13.82
C TYR A 69 -18.24 15.32 13.31
N GLU A 70 -19.21 15.82 14.09
CA GLU A 70 -20.63 15.71 13.76
C GLU A 70 -21.06 16.57 12.56
N THR A 71 -20.29 17.60 12.21
CA THR A 71 -20.69 18.57 11.17
C THR A 71 -20.06 18.31 9.81
N LYS A 72 -18.85 17.75 9.76
CA LYS A 72 -18.09 17.55 8.52
C LYS A 72 -17.63 16.12 8.29
N ILE A 73 -17.31 15.38 9.35
CA ILE A 73 -16.54 14.13 9.22
C ILE A 73 -17.43 12.90 9.16
N ARG A 74 -18.51 12.86 9.95
CA ARG A 74 -19.28 11.63 10.19
C ARG A 74 -19.78 10.92 8.92
N ASP A 75 -20.33 11.66 7.97
CA ASP A 75 -20.96 11.11 6.76
C ASP A 75 -20.17 11.41 5.47
N ASP A 76 -18.96 11.98 5.60
CA ASP A 76 -18.08 12.29 4.49
C ASP A 76 -16.81 11.43 4.57
N GLY A 77 -16.69 10.48 3.63
CA GLY A 77 -15.56 9.56 3.59
C GLY A 77 -14.22 10.24 3.28
N ILE A 78 -14.22 11.38 2.58
CA ILE A 78 -13.01 12.15 2.26
C ILE A 78 -12.54 12.89 3.51
N GLU A 79 -13.44 13.59 4.20
CA GLU A 79 -13.09 14.30 5.44
C GLU A 79 -12.70 13.33 6.56
N LEU A 80 -13.34 12.16 6.62
CA LEU A 80 -12.91 11.09 7.52
C LEU A 80 -11.50 10.59 7.18
N LEU A 81 -11.17 10.41 5.90
CA LEU A 81 -9.83 10.00 5.49
C LEU A 81 -8.79 11.06 5.87
N ASN A 82 -9.08 12.34 5.65
CA ASN A 82 -8.21 13.45 6.04
C ASN A 82 -8.00 13.50 7.56
N ALA A 83 -9.06 13.26 8.34
CA ALA A 83 -8.97 13.22 9.80
C ALA A 83 -8.15 12.00 10.30
N ILE A 84 -8.30 10.83 9.65
CA ILE A 84 -7.48 9.65 9.93
C ILE A 84 -6.02 9.94 9.62
N GLU A 85 -5.72 10.51 8.45
CA GLU A 85 -4.36 10.91 8.07
C GLU A 85 -3.78 11.89 9.08
N GLU A 86 -4.55 12.91 9.47
CA GLU A 86 -4.12 13.88 10.47
C GLU A 86 -3.77 13.21 11.80
N HIS A 87 -4.61 12.31 12.33
CA HIS A 87 -4.30 11.64 13.60
C HIS A 87 -3.28 10.51 13.48
N ALA A 88 -3.07 9.96 12.28
CA ALA A 88 -2.03 8.98 12.00
C ALA A 88 -0.65 9.62 11.83
N LEU A 89 -0.59 10.84 11.30
CA LEU A 89 0.65 11.55 10.98
C LEU A 89 0.98 12.68 11.97
N ARG A 90 -0.03 13.42 12.47
CA ARG A 90 0.11 14.47 13.48
C ARG A 90 -0.18 13.89 14.86
N TYR A 91 0.89 13.70 15.63
CA TYR A 91 0.81 13.40 17.05
C TYR A 91 0.48 14.70 17.81
N ASP A 92 -0.77 15.16 17.73
CA ASP A 92 -1.28 16.31 18.49
C ASP A 92 -1.63 15.95 19.94
N ASP A 93 -0.78 15.13 20.57
CA ASP A 93 -0.72 15.05 22.02
C ASP A 93 0.09 16.29 22.47
N GLY A 94 -0.64 17.39 22.68
CA GLY A 94 -0.16 18.76 22.84
C GLY A 94 1.21 18.91 23.51
N ASN A 95 2.11 19.64 22.83
CA ASN A 95 3.39 20.17 23.33
C ASN A 95 4.38 19.21 24.03
N ASN A 96 4.13 17.90 24.09
CA ASN A 96 5.07 16.96 24.71
C ASN A 96 5.95 16.30 23.65
N ASP A 97 7.10 16.92 23.38
CA ASP A 97 8.18 16.42 22.51
C ASP A 97 8.53 14.94 22.79
N ASN A 98 8.46 14.49 24.05
CA ASN A 98 8.75 13.10 24.39
C ASN A 98 7.66 12.12 23.92
N THR A 99 6.39 12.52 23.90
CA THR A 99 5.29 11.64 23.44
C THR A 99 5.36 11.47 21.92
N ARG A 100 5.65 12.55 21.19
CA ARG A 100 5.87 12.49 19.74
C ARG A 100 7.05 11.59 19.38
N ARG A 101 8.20 11.76 20.06
CA ARG A 101 9.38 10.92 19.85
C ARG A 101 9.11 9.45 20.16
N TYR A 102 8.41 9.16 21.25
CA TYR A 102 8.01 7.79 21.61
C TYR A 102 7.19 7.14 20.49
N HIS A 103 6.16 7.83 19.99
CA HIS A 103 5.31 7.28 18.92
C HIS A 103 6.05 7.10 17.60
N CYS A 104 6.92 8.04 17.20
CA CYS A 104 7.77 7.88 16.02
C CYS A 104 8.66 6.63 16.15
N ILE A 105 9.31 6.43 17.30
CA ILE A 105 10.16 5.27 17.55
C ILE A 105 9.34 3.98 17.58
N ALA A 106 8.16 4.00 18.19
CA ALA A 106 7.25 2.85 18.24
C ALA A 106 6.83 2.42 16.84
N ASN A 107 6.35 3.35 16.01
CA ASN A 107 5.91 3.05 14.64
C ASN A 107 7.05 2.56 13.75
N LEU A 108 8.24 3.15 13.89
CA LEU A 108 9.45 2.68 13.20
C LEU A 108 9.80 1.25 13.60
N THR A 109 9.71 0.97 14.89
CA THR A 109 9.98 -0.35 15.46
C THR A 109 8.97 -1.37 14.96
N ASP A 110 7.67 -1.04 14.97
CA ASP A 110 6.61 -1.92 14.50
C ASP A 110 6.74 -2.23 13.00
N ALA A 111 6.98 -1.21 12.17
CA ALA A 111 7.18 -1.39 10.74
C ALA A 111 8.40 -2.28 10.44
N THR A 112 9.49 -2.08 11.19
CA THR A 112 10.69 -2.92 11.07
C THR A 112 10.41 -4.35 11.53
N GLN A 113 9.82 -4.54 12.71
CA GLN A 113 9.49 -5.86 13.24
C GLN A 113 8.59 -6.64 12.28
N ASN A 114 7.60 -5.97 11.67
CA ASN A 114 6.71 -6.61 10.70
C ASN A 114 7.48 -7.23 9.52
N VAL A 115 8.47 -6.54 8.95
CA VAL A 115 9.28 -7.08 7.84
C VAL A 115 10.16 -8.24 8.29
N PHE A 116 10.75 -8.16 9.48
CA PHE A 116 11.66 -9.21 9.98
C PHE A 116 10.94 -10.45 10.52
N THR A 117 9.66 -10.34 10.89
CA THR A 117 8.88 -11.40 11.55
C THR A 117 7.72 -11.93 10.72
N ILE A 118 7.37 -11.28 9.61
CA ILE A 118 6.38 -11.82 8.66
C ILE A 118 6.73 -13.26 8.34
N ARG A 119 5.71 -14.11 8.23
CA ARG A 119 5.82 -15.49 7.75
C ARG A 119 4.72 -15.76 6.73
N GLN A 120 4.98 -16.64 5.78
CA GLN A 120 3.91 -17.17 4.94
C GLN A 120 2.96 -18.01 5.79
N ARG A 121 1.65 -17.76 5.66
CA ARG A 121 0.63 -18.56 6.37
C ARG A 121 0.39 -19.88 5.63
N SER A 122 0.00 -20.92 6.37
CA SER A 122 -0.25 -22.26 5.80
C SER A 122 -1.37 -22.29 4.76
N ASN A 123 -2.31 -21.34 4.82
CA ASN A 123 -3.43 -21.20 3.89
C ASN A 123 -3.21 -20.09 2.84
N GLU A 124 -2.01 -19.51 2.77
CA GLU A 124 -1.70 -18.39 1.89
C GLU A 124 -0.91 -18.85 0.66
N SER A 125 -1.29 -18.35 -0.50
CA SER A 125 -0.55 -18.61 -1.73
C SER A 125 0.79 -17.87 -1.73
N LEU A 126 1.76 -18.34 -2.53
CA LEU A 126 3.04 -17.65 -2.66
C LEU A 126 2.86 -16.22 -3.22
N TYR A 127 1.87 -16.04 -4.12
CA TYR A 127 1.55 -14.74 -4.69
C TYR A 127 1.05 -13.76 -3.63
N GLU A 128 0.08 -14.14 -2.82
CA GLU A 128 -0.46 -13.30 -1.74
C GLU A 128 0.62 -12.96 -0.72
N TYR A 129 1.44 -13.94 -0.34
CA TYR A 129 2.58 -13.72 0.56
C TYR A 129 3.58 -12.72 -0.02
N ALA A 130 3.95 -12.85 -1.30
CA ALA A 130 4.85 -11.92 -1.98
C ALA A 130 4.28 -10.50 -2.04
N GLN A 131 2.99 -10.35 -2.32
CA GLN A 131 2.32 -9.05 -2.28
C GLN A 131 2.37 -8.44 -0.88
N ARG A 132 2.01 -9.21 0.15
CA ARG A 132 2.05 -8.74 1.53
C ARG A 132 3.46 -8.32 1.94
N PHE A 133 4.47 -9.12 1.60
CA PHE A 133 5.87 -8.82 1.89
C PHE A 133 6.33 -7.52 1.24
N ARG A 134 5.97 -7.29 -0.04
CA ARG A 134 6.27 -6.02 -0.73
C ARG A 134 5.63 -4.83 -0.02
N THR A 135 4.33 -4.91 0.28
CA THR A 135 3.60 -3.84 0.95
C THR A 135 4.24 -3.45 2.28
N ILE A 136 4.55 -4.42 3.14
CA ILE A 136 5.15 -4.11 4.45
C ILE A 136 6.60 -3.60 4.33
N SER A 137 7.34 -4.06 3.32
CA SER A 137 8.70 -3.56 3.04
C SER A 137 8.68 -2.10 2.59
N THR A 138 7.73 -1.73 1.72
CA THR A 138 7.52 -0.33 1.32
C THR A 138 7.11 0.54 2.50
N ILE A 139 6.21 0.05 3.37
CA ILE A 139 5.83 0.77 4.60
C ILE A 139 7.06 1.02 5.48
N MET A 140 7.89 0.00 5.70
CA MET A 140 9.11 0.13 6.48
C MET A 140 10.07 1.18 5.91
N VAL A 141 10.34 1.15 4.59
CA VAL A 141 11.21 2.14 3.93
C VAL A 141 10.65 3.56 4.08
N ASN A 142 9.34 3.72 3.93
CA ASN A 142 8.69 5.02 4.08
C ASN A 142 8.81 5.55 5.52
N GLN A 143 8.62 4.70 6.53
CA GLN A 143 8.75 5.08 7.95
C GLN A 143 10.20 5.40 8.34
N LEU A 144 11.18 4.72 7.73
CA LEU A 144 12.62 5.02 7.92
C LEU A 144 13.07 6.28 7.16
N GLY A 145 12.31 6.74 6.18
CA GLY A 145 12.76 7.76 5.23
C GLY A 145 13.83 7.27 4.25
N GLY A 146 13.96 5.95 4.07
CA GLY A 146 14.97 5.34 3.21
C GLY A 146 15.30 3.89 3.56
N GLN A 147 16.25 3.30 2.82
CA GLN A 147 16.76 1.94 3.09
C GLN A 147 17.64 1.94 4.35
N ILE A 148 17.70 0.81 5.07
CA ILE A 148 18.68 0.65 6.16
C ILE A 148 20.09 0.61 5.56
N PRO A 149 21.03 1.46 6.00
CA PRO A 149 22.41 1.42 5.54
C PRO A 149 23.11 0.10 5.91
N LEU A 150 23.55 -0.67 4.91
CA LEU A 150 24.25 -1.95 5.08
C LEU A 150 25.76 -1.76 4.92
N ILE A 151 26.31 -0.85 5.73
CA ILE A 151 27.67 -0.27 5.58
C ILE A 151 28.74 -1.34 5.37
N ARG A 152 28.79 -2.36 6.23
CA ARG A 152 29.81 -3.42 6.14
C ARG A 152 29.72 -4.25 4.86
N MET A 153 28.50 -4.53 4.38
CA MET A 153 28.30 -5.28 3.14
C MET A 153 28.76 -4.45 1.94
N VAL A 154 28.36 -3.17 1.91
CA VAL A 154 28.75 -2.21 0.87
C VAL A 154 30.26 -2.00 0.84
N GLU A 155 30.91 -1.83 1.99
CA GLU A 155 32.36 -1.66 2.07
C GLU A 155 33.11 -2.90 1.61
N THR A 156 32.60 -4.10 1.91
CA THR A 156 33.22 -5.36 1.48
C THR A 156 33.12 -5.48 -0.05
N ALA A 157 31.94 -5.26 -0.62
CA ALA A 157 31.74 -5.30 -2.07
C ALA A 157 32.55 -4.22 -2.80
N ALA A 158 32.68 -3.02 -2.22
CA ALA A 158 33.48 -1.93 -2.79
C ALA A 158 34.99 -2.23 -2.81
N ARG A 159 35.49 -3.08 -1.89
CA ARG A 159 36.89 -3.54 -1.91
C ARG A 159 37.14 -4.56 -3.01
N GLU A 160 36.14 -5.38 -3.32
CA GLU A 160 36.20 -6.38 -4.39
C GLU A 160 36.04 -5.73 -5.77
N ASN A 161 35.31 -4.61 -5.85
CA ASN A 161 35.11 -3.84 -7.07
C ASN A 161 35.17 -2.32 -6.82
N SER A 162 36.39 -1.77 -6.85
CA SER A 162 36.68 -0.36 -6.54
C SER A 162 36.02 0.68 -7.45
N GLN A 163 35.43 0.28 -8.58
CA GLN A 163 34.76 1.17 -9.53
C GLN A 163 33.24 1.28 -9.31
N SER A 164 32.66 0.44 -8.44
CA SER A 164 31.23 0.45 -8.18
C SER A 164 30.80 1.64 -7.31
N ASP A 165 29.72 2.30 -7.70
CA ASP A 165 29.09 3.35 -6.88
C ASP A 165 28.52 2.72 -5.58
N LYS A 166 28.87 3.30 -4.43
CA LYS A 166 28.37 2.88 -3.12
C LYS A 166 26.85 2.94 -3.04
N SER A 167 26.20 3.85 -3.76
CA SER A 167 24.74 3.95 -3.80
C SER A 167 24.11 2.71 -4.46
N VAL A 168 24.70 2.21 -5.54
CA VAL A 168 24.28 1.00 -6.26
C VAL A 168 24.52 -0.24 -5.40
N LEU A 169 25.70 -0.34 -4.79
CA LEU A 169 26.03 -1.44 -3.88
C LEU A 169 25.10 -1.49 -2.66
N GLN A 170 24.67 -0.33 -2.17
CA GLN A 170 23.69 -0.23 -1.08
C GLN A 170 22.32 -0.75 -1.52
N ASP A 171 21.87 -0.41 -2.73
CA ASP A 171 20.60 -0.90 -3.28
C ASP A 171 20.63 -2.42 -3.54
N GLU A 172 21.75 -2.93 -4.06
CA GLU A 172 21.97 -4.38 -4.24
C GLU A 172 21.98 -5.13 -2.90
N ALA A 173 22.70 -4.62 -1.90
CA ALA A 173 22.73 -5.21 -0.56
C ALA A 173 21.33 -5.22 0.08
N TRP A 174 20.57 -4.13 -0.10
CA TRP A 174 19.20 -4.03 0.40
C TRP A 174 18.26 -5.04 -0.26
N LYS A 175 18.31 -5.16 -1.59
CA LYS A 175 17.54 -6.16 -2.34
C LYS A 175 17.90 -7.58 -1.91
N GLY A 176 19.18 -7.87 -1.69
CA GLY A 176 19.66 -9.15 -1.18
C GLY A 176 19.12 -9.48 0.22
N LEU A 177 19.11 -8.49 1.14
CA LEU A 177 18.52 -8.66 2.46
C LEU A 177 17.03 -9.01 2.40
N LEU A 178 16.27 -8.28 1.59
CA LEU A 178 14.83 -8.54 1.42
C LEU A 178 14.57 -9.90 0.79
N ALA A 179 15.37 -10.31 -0.20
CA ALA A 179 15.29 -11.63 -0.82
C ALA A 179 15.57 -12.75 0.19
N TYR A 180 16.58 -12.59 1.05
CA TYR A 180 16.89 -13.50 2.14
C TYR A 180 15.74 -13.61 3.13
N LEU A 181 15.24 -12.48 3.64
CA LEU A 181 14.15 -12.47 4.60
C LEU A 181 12.90 -13.13 4.01
N PHE A 182 12.58 -12.88 2.75
CA PHE A 182 11.44 -13.50 2.08
C PHE A 182 11.55 -15.03 2.06
N LEU A 183 12.71 -15.58 1.70
CA LEU A 183 12.97 -17.03 1.68
C LEU A 183 12.96 -17.65 3.07
N ASP A 184 13.68 -17.06 4.04
CA ASP A 184 13.80 -17.59 5.40
C ASP A 184 12.43 -17.64 6.12
N ARG A 185 11.52 -16.77 5.71
CA ARG A 185 10.17 -16.65 6.25
C ARG A 185 9.07 -17.31 5.43
N ALA A 186 9.43 -17.95 4.31
CA ALA A 186 8.50 -18.76 3.54
C ALA A 186 8.01 -19.96 4.36
N ASP A 187 6.90 -20.58 3.94
CA ASP A 187 6.29 -21.69 4.68
C ASP A 187 7.27 -22.87 4.76
N PRO A 188 7.76 -23.24 5.97
CA PRO A 188 8.78 -24.29 6.12
C PRO A 188 8.25 -25.66 5.70
N THR A 189 6.93 -25.90 5.78
CA THR A 189 6.34 -27.16 5.36
C THR A 189 6.39 -27.35 3.84
N ARG A 190 6.30 -26.25 3.08
CA ARG A 190 6.32 -26.25 1.61
C ARG A 190 7.73 -26.09 1.06
N TYR A 191 8.53 -25.21 1.67
CA TYR A 191 9.78 -24.73 1.10
C TYR A 191 11.01 -24.96 1.99
N GLY A 192 10.85 -25.62 3.15
CA GLY A 192 11.97 -25.83 4.08
C GLY A 192 13.15 -26.55 3.46
N HIS A 193 12.90 -27.55 2.60
CA HIS A 193 13.95 -28.26 1.86
C HIS A 193 14.74 -27.34 0.92
N VAL A 194 14.06 -26.41 0.23
CA VAL A 194 14.69 -25.45 -0.71
C VAL A 194 15.64 -24.53 0.04
N VAL A 195 15.18 -24.00 1.18
CA VAL A 195 16.00 -23.11 2.02
C VAL A 195 17.23 -23.85 2.55
N GLU A 196 17.08 -25.12 2.95
CA GLU A 196 18.19 -25.93 3.45
C GLU A 196 19.19 -26.31 2.35
N GLU A 197 18.71 -26.64 1.15
CA GLU A 197 19.55 -26.90 -0.02
C GLU A 197 20.38 -25.67 -0.39
N LEU A 198 19.77 -24.48 -0.40
CA LEU A 198 20.45 -23.22 -0.65
C LEU A 198 21.55 -22.95 0.39
N ARG A 199 21.26 -23.16 1.68
CA ARG A 199 22.24 -23.02 2.77
C ARG A 199 23.42 -23.98 2.58
N THR A 200 23.13 -25.24 2.23
CA THR A 200 24.14 -26.27 1.99
C THR A 200 25.03 -25.91 0.79
N MET A 201 24.44 -25.47 -0.33
CA MET A 201 25.20 -25.05 -1.52
C MET A 201 26.11 -23.85 -1.24
N CYS A 202 25.63 -22.88 -0.45
CA CYS A 202 26.45 -21.76 0.00
C CYS A 202 27.62 -22.22 0.89
N ALA A 203 27.37 -23.14 1.83
CA ALA A 203 28.42 -23.72 2.67
C ALA A 203 29.48 -24.48 1.87
N MET A 204 29.10 -25.09 0.74
CA MET A 204 30.01 -25.75 -0.20
C MET A 204 30.82 -24.78 -1.08
N GLY A 205 30.68 -23.47 -0.88
CA GLY A 205 31.43 -22.46 -1.64
C GLY A 205 30.92 -22.23 -3.06
N GLN A 206 29.71 -22.73 -3.42
CA GLN A 206 29.11 -22.39 -4.70
C GLN A 206 28.67 -20.93 -4.70
N GLN A 207 29.39 -20.10 -5.46
CA GLN A 207 29.11 -18.67 -5.56
C GLN A 207 27.75 -18.39 -6.23
N ASN A 208 27.12 -17.27 -5.85
CA ASN A 208 25.99 -16.65 -6.54
C ASN A 208 24.67 -17.45 -6.57
N ARG A 209 24.49 -18.40 -5.65
CA ARG A 209 23.29 -19.26 -5.55
C ARG A 209 22.14 -18.64 -4.75
N PHE A 210 22.43 -17.77 -3.80
CA PHE A 210 21.41 -17.08 -3.01
C PHE A 210 20.77 -15.95 -3.84
N PRO A 211 19.44 -15.72 -3.76
CA PRO A 211 18.82 -14.66 -4.54
C PRO A 211 19.29 -13.28 -4.10
N ASP A 212 19.59 -12.46 -5.10
CA ASP A 212 19.97 -11.04 -5.03
C ASP A 212 18.75 -10.11 -5.04
N THR A 213 17.60 -10.63 -5.45
CA THR A 213 16.36 -9.89 -5.69
C THR A 213 15.15 -10.68 -5.25
N LEU A 214 14.08 -9.99 -4.88
CA LEU A 214 12.82 -10.61 -4.46
C LEU A 214 12.22 -11.46 -5.59
N GLU A 215 12.32 -10.99 -6.84
CA GLU A 215 11.83 -11.69 -8.02
C GLU A 215 12.55 -13.02 -8.23
N ARG A 216 13.87 -13.04 -8.02
CA ARG A 216 14.68 -14.27 -8.09
C ARG A 216 14.29 -15.24 -6.96
N ALA A 217 14.07 -14.74 -5.75
CA ALA A 217 13.58 -15.55 -4.63
C ALA A 217 12.21 -16.18 -4.92
N ILE A 218 11.26 -15.40 -5.44
CA ILE A 218 9.93 -15.88 -5.86
C ILE A 218 10.06 -16.92 -6.98
N GLY A 219 10.94 -16.69 -7.96
CA GLY A 219 11.22 -17.62 -9.05
C GLY A 219 11.74 -18.97 -8.54
N MET A 220 12.65 -18.96 -7.56
CA MET A 220 13.20 -20.17 -6.94
C MET A 220 12.12 -20.99 -6.22
N LEU A 221 11.25 -20.35 -5.43
CA LEU A 221 10.16 -21.05 -4.75
C LEU A 221 9.13 -21.60 -5.75
N ASN A 222 8.82 -20.86 -6.81
CA ASN A 222 7.91 -21.31 -7.87
C ASN A 222 8.46 -22.49 -8.68
N ALA A 223 9.77 -22.53 -8.96
CA ALA A 223 10.38 -23.61 -9.73
C ALA A 223 10.24 -24.97 -9.03
N GLN A 224 10.32 -24.99 -7.69
CA GLN A 224 10.24 -26.23 -6.91
C GLN A 224 8.81 -26.61 -6.52
N GLY A 225 7.89 -25.64 -6.41
CA GLY A 225 6.46 -25.92 -6.21
C GLY A 225 5.82 -26.74 -7.35
N LYS A 226 6.40 -26.75 -8.55
CA LYS A 226 5.97 -27.57 -9.69
C LYS A 226 6.42 -29.03 -9.62
N ASN A 227 7.41 -29.35 -8.79
CA ASN A 227 7.94 -30.70 -8.63
C ASN A 227 7.21 -31.51 -7.53
N GLY A 228 6.33 -30.85 -6.74
CA GLY A 228 5.60 -31.45 -5.61
C GLY A 228 4.22 -32.01 -5.94
N THR A 229 3.76 -31.96 -7.20
CA THR A 229 2.50 -32.58 -7.64
C THR A 229 2.80 -33.77 -8.54
N TYR A 230 3.29 -34.89 -7.98
CA TYR A 230 3.07 -36.26 -8.46
C TYR A 230 3.79 -37.21 -7.51
N SER A 231 3.07 -37.71 -6.50
CA SER A 231 3.14 -39.09 -5.96
C SER A 231 2.00 -39.26 -4.96
#